data_AF-A0A0M3IZU9-F1
#
_entry.id   AF-A0A0M3IZU9-F1
#
_cell.length_a   1.000
_cell.length_b   1.000
_cell.length_c   1.000
_cell.angle_alpha   90.00
_cell.angle_beta   90.00
_cell.angle_gamma   90.00
#
_symmetry.space_group_name_H-M   'P 1'
#
loop_
_entity.id
_entity.type
_entity.pdbx_description
1 polymer ?
#
loop_
_entity_poly.entity_id
_entity_poly.type
_entity_poly.pdbx_seq_one_letter_code
_entity_poly.pdbx_strand_id
1 'polypeptide(L)'
;MMPRAKMASTRLLLLQFMLILGITSGQNDFQPDAFDVDPTRYGNADYEFQSGHKLYNMDDSFLPGSVGERARRIPPIVEPIEYFIRIQPYFPNEVVPVTRENNMTFDGICTFVFKVMNATDKVTLHSFYLTYSNIKLLNDNGKELISNAHWSFNETLNHIVSIIQTGNNLRVGNKYMLQFKYNGKIHNYTETGLYYTAYLDKPNGTAHFMLATHMEPARARWVFPCLDEPAYKAYFHITLIYPKGLVALANTMERPAVPWPEEGCTITQFSSTMTSAVFSWEVIQFPPSLKMSTYLVAFAIGPYVNAHTVNEDGTLVSSC
;
A
#
# COMPACT_ATOMS: atom_id res chain seq x y z
N MET A 1 -10.14 -30.72 27.52
CA MET A 1 -11.07 -29.60 27.28
C MET A 1 -10.22 -28.39 26.90
N MET A 2 -10.06 -28.12 25.60
CA MET A 2 -9.16 -27.06 25.09
C MET A 2 -9.80 -25.68 25.28
N PRO A 3 -9.06 -24.64 25.74
CA PRO A 3 -9.57 -23.29 25.70
C PRO A 3 -9.38 -22.70 24.30
N ARG A 4 -10.48 -22.16 23.76
CA ARG A 4 -10.58 -21.40 22.50
C ARG A 4 -9.63 -20.20 22.52
N ALA A 5 -8.68 -20.14 21.60
CA ALA A 5 -7.95 -18.92 21.27
C ALA A 5 -8.94 -17.86 20.75
N LYS A 6 -9.16 -16.80 21.53
CA LYS A 6 -10.03 -15.69 21.15
C LYS A 6 -9.24 -14.65 20.35
N MET A 7 -9.71 -14.52 19.12
CA MET A 7 -9.44 -13.53 18.09
C MET A 7 -9.72 -12.11 18.62
N ALA A 8 -8.69 -11.39 19.09
CA ALA A 8 -8.84 -9.99 19.56
C ALA A 8 -7.75 -9.02 19.06
N SER A 9 -6.70 -9.49 18.38
CA SER A 9 -5.52 -8.66 18.10
C SER A 9 -5.61 -7.77 16.85
N THR A 10 -6.58 -7.96 15.94
CA THR A 10 -6.59 -7.23 14.65
C THR A 10 -7.53 -6.01 14.64
N ARG A 11 -8.49 -5.93 15.57
CA ARG A 11 -9.40 -4.77 15.67
C ARG A 11 -8.80 -3.58 16.41
N LEU A 12 -7.77 -3.80 17.24
CA LEU A 12 -7.17 -2.73 18.04
C LEU A 12 -6.33 -1.77 17.19
N LEU A 13 -5.65 -2.26 16.15
CA LEU A 13 -4.81 -1.42 15.28
C LEU A 13 -5.64 -0.44 14.42
N LEU A 14 -6.81 -0.86 13.91
CA LEU A 14 -7.69 0.05 13.14
C LEU A 14 -8.38 1.09 14.01
N LEU A 15 -8.73 0.75 15.26
CA LEU A 15 -9.29 1.73 16.17
C LEU A 15 -8.24 2.76 16.62
N GLN A 16 -6.96 2.37 16.78
CA GLN A 16 -5.92 3.31 17.18
C GLN A 16 -5.58 4.34 16.08
N PHE A 17 -5.63 3.98 14.79
CA PHE A 17 -5.47 4.98 13.72
C PHE A 17 -6.64 5.99 13.64
N MET A 18 -7.85 5.60 14.04
CA MET A 18 -9.01 6.48 14.10
C MET A 18 -9.06 7.31 15.41
N LEU A 19 -8.57 6.78 16.53
CA LEU A 19 -8.59 7.47 17.83
C LEU A 19 -7.47 8.53 18.00
N ILE A 20 -6.41 8.50 17.20
CA ILE A 20 -5.43 9.61 17.17
C ILE A 20 -6.08 10.92 16.64
N LEU A 21 -7.26 10.84 15.98
CA LEU A 21 -8.02 12.01 15.52
C LEU A 21 -9.18 12.41 16.46
N GLY A 22 -9.31 11.79 17.63
CA GLY A 22 -10.43 12.07 18.52
C GLY A 22 -10.16 11.73 19.98
N ILE A 23 -9.96 12.78 20.77
CA ILE A 23 -10.04 12.84 22.25
C ILE A 23 -8.74 12.45 22.98
N THR A 24 -7.88 13.44 23.24
CA THR A 24 -7.33 13.64 24.58
C THR A 24 -7.62 15.06 25.03
N SER A 25 -8.57 15.18 25.94
CA SER A 25 -8.82 16.40 26.70
C SER A 25 -7.60 16.76 27.54
N GLY A 26 -7.10 17.99 27.39
CA GLY A 26 -6.26 18.63 28.40
C GLY A 26 -4.88 19.10 27.93
N GLN A 27 -4.83 19.95 26.90
CA GLN A 27 -4.13 21.25 26.90
C GLN A 27 -4.47 21.96 25.57
N ASN A 28 -5.02 23.16 25.69
CA ASN A 28 -5.38 24.02 24.56
C ASN A 28 -4.11 24.42 23.82
N ASP A 29 -3.87 23.85 22.63
CA ASP A 29 -2.96 24.42 21.63
C ASP A 29 -2.86 23.62 20.31
N PHE A 30 -3.91 22.87 19.92
CA PHE A 30 -3.99 22.24 18.60
C PHE A 30 -4.75 23.19 17.66
N GLN A 31 -4.02 23.95 16.84
CA GLN A 31 -4.61 24.75 15.77
C GLN A 31 -4.93 23.82 14.58
N PRO A 32 -6.15 23.83 14.02
CA PRO A 32 -6.56 22.97 12.90
C PRO A 32 -5.93 23.36 11.54
N ASP A 33 -5.04 24.34 11.51
CA ASP A 33 -4.40 24.84 10.28
C ASP A 33 -3.40 23.85 9.65
N ALA A 34 -3.20 22.68 10.29
CA ALA A 34 -2.31 21.59 9.87
C ALA A 34 -2.83 20.76 8.67
N PHE A 35 -4.12 20.87 8.33
CA PHE A 35 -4.74 20.08 7.25
C PHE A 35 -4.62 20.69 5.85
N ASP A 36 -4.02 21.88 5.74
CA ASP A 36 -3.97 22.68 4.50
C ASP A 36 -2.52 23.03 4.07
N VAL A 37 -1.55 22.23 4.52
CA VAL A 37 -0.14 22.38 4.08
C VAL A 37 -0.01 21.83 2.66
N ASP A 38 0.02 22.74 1.69
CA ASP A 38 0.21 22.41 0.28
C ASP A 38 1.64 21.88 0.03
N PRO A 39 1.80 20.59 -0.31
CA PRO A 39 3.11 20.00 -0.54
C PRO A 39 3.80 20.52 -1.80
N THR A 40 3.06 21.19 -2.70
CA THR A 40 3.62 21.81 -3.89
C THR A 40 4.41 23.09 -3.58
N ARG A 41 4.22 23.68 -2.39
CA ARG A 41 5.04 24.81 -1.90
C ARG A 41 6.42 24.41 -1.39
N TYR A 42 6.59 23.12 -1.07
CA TYR A 42 7.84 22.54 -0.59
C TYR A 42 8.63 21.83 -1.71
N GLY A 43 8.17 21.99 -2.96
CA GLY A 43 8.88 21.73 -4.20
C GLY A 43 8.79 22.97 -5.11
N ASN A 44 9.66 23.10 -6.12
CA ASN A 44 9.58 24.25 -7.01
C ASN A 44 8.36 24.14 -7.97
N ALA A 45 7.36 24.97 -7.69
CA ALA A 45 6.30 25.52 -8.57
C ALA A 45 4.92 24.82 -8.65
N ASP A 46 3.92 25.70 -8.78
CA ASP A 46 2.47 25.51 -8.79
C ASP A 46 1.97 24.47 -9.80
N TYR A 47 0.98 23.67 -9.39
CA TYR A 47 0.26 22.76 -10.29
C TYR A 47 -1.24 22.72 -9.96
N GLU A 48 -2.06 23.33 -10.83
CA GLU A 48 -3.49 23.03 -10.91
C GLU A 48 -3.70 21.83 -11.84
N PHE A 49 -4.46 20.82 -11.41
CA PHE A 49 -4.92 19.75 -12.30
C PHE A 49 -6.45 19.66 -12.29
N GLN A 50 -7.02 19.68 -13.49
CA GLN A 50 -8.45 19.58 -13.72
C GLN A 50 -8.95 18.15 -13.45
N SER A 51 -9.85 18.03 -12.47
CA SER A 51 -10.68 16.85 -12.22
C SER A 51 -11.63 16.62 -13.40
N GLY A 52 -11.15 15.93 -14.44
CA GLY A 52 -11.89 15.63 -15.65
C GLY A 52 -12.30 14.16 -15.78
N HIS A 53 -12.88 13.52 -14.76
CA HIS A 53 -13.43 12.17 -14.92
C HIS A 53 -14.85 12.05 -14.37
N LYS A 54 -15.77 11.67 -15.27
CA LYS A 54 -17.19 11.43 -14.98
C LYS A 54 -17.33 10.18 -14.11
N LEU A 55 -17.85 10.35 -12.90
CA LEU A 55 -18.49 9.27 -12.16
C LEU A 55 -19.70 8.80 -12.98
N TYR A 56 -19.58 7.67 -13.66
CA TYR A 56 -20.70 7.12 -14.41
C TYR A 56 -21.66 6.40 -13.47
N ASN A 57 -22.79 7.06 -13.19
CA ASN A 57 -23.96 6.44 -12.60
C ASN A 57 -24.53 5.43 -13.61
N MET A 58 -24.27 4.14 -13.40
CA MET A 58 -25.18 3.10 -13.89
C MET A 58 -26.27 2.95 -12.86
N ASP A 59 -27.51 3.26 -13.25
CA ASP A 59 -28.66 3.51 -12.36
C ASP A 59 -29.06 2.33 -11.46
N ASP A 60 -28.63 1.09 -11.75
CA ASP A 60 -28.89 -0.10 -10.93
C ASP A 60 -27.63 -0.70 -10.26
N SER A 61 -26.47 -0.08 -10.41
CA SER A 61 -25.17 -0.74 -10.21
C SER A 61 -24.74 -0.97 -8.76
N PHE A 62 -25.50 -0.46 -7.78
CA PHE A 62 -25.20 -0.59 -6.35
C PHE A 62 -26.20 -1.44 -5.58
N LEU A 63 -27.27 -1.94 -6.23
CA LEU A 63 -28.19 -2.87 -5.60
C LEU A 63 -27.53 -4.25 -5.46
N PRO A 64 -27.55 -4.87 -4.26
CA PRO A 64 -27.05 -6.24 -4.08
C PRO A 64 -27.71 -7.20 -5.07
N GLY A 65 -26.91 -7.94 -5.82
CA GLY A 65 -27.37 -8.89 -6.84
C GLY A 65 -27.71 -8.26 -8.19
N SER A 66 -27.50 -6.96 -8.42
CA SER A 66 -27.74 -6.36 -9.75
C SER A 66 -26.72 -6.82 -10.78
N VAL A 67 -27.05 -6.68 -12.06
CA VAL A 67 -26.11 -6.98 -13.17
C VAL A 67 -24.85 -6.11 -13.06
N GLY A 68 -25.00 -4.85 -12.65
CA GLY A 68 -23.88 -3.92 -12.45
C GLY A 68 -22.98 -4.30 -11.25
N GLU A 69 -23.56 -4.77 -10.14
CA GLU A 69 -22.79 -5.26 -8.99
C GLU A 69 -22.01 -6.53 -9.36
N ARG A 70 -22.66 -7.50 -10.03
CA ARG A 70 -22.01 -8.74 -10.48
C ARG A 70 -20.90 -8.49 -11.50
N ALA A 71 -21.06 -7.51 -12.39
CA ALA A 71 -20.05 -7.16 -13.38
C ALA A 71 -18.76 -6.59 -12.76
N ARG A 72 -18.85 -5.97 -11.57
CA ARG A 72 -17.70 -5.44 -10.82
C ARG A 72 -16.99 -6.48 -9.97
N ARG A 73 -17.60 -7.64 -9.71
CA ARG A 73 -16.92 -8.70 -8.95
C ARG A 73 -15.86 -9.36 -9.81
N ILE A 74 -14.72 -9.65 -9.20
CA ILE A 74 -13.68 -10.42 -9.86
C ILE A 74 -14.10 -11.89 -9.93
N PRO A 75 -14.04 -12.52 -11.12
CA PRO A 75 -14.31 -13.94 -11.25
C PRO A 75 -13.43 -14.77 -10.31
N PRO A 76 -13.99 -15.75 -9.58
CA PRO A 76 -13.25 -16.58 -8.60
C PRO A 76 -12.39 -17.65 -9.29
N ILE A 77 -11.61 -17.24 -10.30
CA ILE A 77 -10.76 -18.10 -11.12
C ILE A 77 -9.42 -18.38 -10.41
N VAL A 78 -9.00 -17.46 -9.53
CA VAL A 78 -7.78 -17.57 -8.73
C VAL A 78 -8.10 -17.35 -7.25
N GLU A 79 -7.40 -18.08 -6.38
CA GLU A 79 -7.46 -17.90 -4.92
C GLU A 79 -6.17 -17.20 -4.47
N PRO A 80 -6.25 -16.07 -3.74
CA PRO A 80 -5.07 -15.39 -3.24
C PRO A 80 -4.44 -16.17 -2.09
N ILE A 81 -3.11 -16.26 -2.08
CA ILE A 81 -2.34 -16.89 -0.99
C ILE A 81 -1.58 -15.81 -0.22
N GLU A 82 -0.71 -15.09 -0.92
CA GLU A 82 0.25 -14.16 -0.34
C GLU A 82 0.41 -12.92 -1.23
N TYR A 83 0.67 -11.79 -0.59
CA TYR A 83 1.10 -10.56 -1.23
C TYR A 83 2.43 -10.12 -0.62
N PHE A 84 3.44 -9.93 -1.46
CA PHE A 84 4.68 -9.25 -1.09
C PHE A 84 4.63 -7.83 -1.62
N ILE A 85 4.47 -6.86 -0.73
CA ILE A 85 4.25 -5.46 -1.05
C ILE A 85 5.47 -4.67 -0.58
N ARG A 86 6.19 -4.09 -1.53
CA ARG A 86 7.29 -3.17 -1.29
C ARG A 86 6.90 -1.79 -1.78
N ILE A 87 6.96 -0.78 -0.91
CA ILE A 87 6.61 0.60 -1.22
C ILE A 87 7.79 1.52 -0.86
N GLN A 88 8.11 2.42 -1.78
CA GLN A 88 9.05 3.52 -1.59
C GLN A 88 8.34 4.84 -1.89
N PRO A 89 7.87 5.57 -0.88
CA PRO A 89 7.21 6.84 -1.08
C PRO A 89 8.21 7.99 -1.19
N TYR A 90 7.85 8.99 -1.98
CA TYR A 90 8.59 10.23 -2.19
C TYR A 90 7.70 11.41 -1.78
N PHE A 91 8.11 12.12 -0.74
CA PHE A 91 7.39 13.25 -0.16
C PHE A 91 8.39 14.23 0.46
N PRO A 92 8.03 15.51 0.69
CA PRO A 92 8.95 16.49 1.23
C PRO A 92 9.45 16.08 2.62
N ASN A 93 10.77 16.09 2.79
CA ASN A 93 11.46 15.74 4.04
C ASN A 93 12.88 16.34 4.06
N GLU A 94 13.54 16.32 5.21
CA GLU A 94 14.86 16.98 5.40
C GLU A 94 16.06 16.19 4.88
N VAL A 95 15.89 14.88 4.59
CA VAL A 95 17.00 13.94 4.43
C VAL A 95 17.18 13.49 2.97
N VAL A 96 16.08 13.27 2.27
CA VAL A 96 16.04 12.85 0.88
C VAL A 96 15.39 13.95 0.05
N PRO A 97 16.13 14.61 -0.86
CA PRO A 97 15.53 15.58 -1.77
C PRO A 97 14.55 14.87 -2.71
N VAL A 98 13.36 15.45 -2.86
CA VAL A 98 12.39 15.04 -3.88
C VAL A 98 12.53 15.93 -5.12
N THR A 99 12.37 15.33 -6.29
CA THR A 99 12.27 16.08 -7.54
C THR A 99 10.83 16.49 -7.78
N ARG A 100 10.62 17.37 -8.75
CA ARG A 100 9.28 17.80 -9.14
C ARG A 100 8.42 16.62 -9.62
N GLU A 101 9.05 15.67 -10.31
CA GLU A 101 8.37 14.56 -10.97
C GLU A 101 7.95 13.45 -9.98
N ASN A 102 8.68 13.28 -8.87
CA ASN A 102 8.39 12.25 -7.88
C ASN A 102 7.72 12.77 -6.61
N ASN A 103 7.57 14.09 -6.42
CA ASN A 103 6.91 14.63 -5.23
C ASN A 103 5.48 14.11 -5.10
N MET A 104 5.13 13.62 -3.90
CA MET A 104 3.85 12.98 -3.57
C MET A 104 3.49 11.79 -4.47
N THR A 105 4.49 10.98 -4.78
CA THR A 105 4.33 9.71 -5.49
C THR A 105 4.96 8.58 -4.70
N PHE A 106 4.75 7.35 -5.14
CA PHE A 106 5.47 6.20 -4.61
C PHE A 106 5.77 5.19 -5.70
N ASP A 107 6.91 4.53 -5.57
CA ASP A 107 7.22 3.33 -6.36
C ASP A 107 6.81 2.08 -5.59
N GLY A 108 6.33 1.09 -6.34
CA GLY A 108 5.82 -0.16 -5.79
C GLY A 108 6.36 -1.38 -6.53
N ILE A 109 6.66 -2.42 -5.76
CA ILE A 109 6.72 -3.80 -6.26
C ILE A 109 5.72 -4.63 -5.48
N CYS A 110 4.76 -5.22 -6.19
CA CYS A 110 3.77 -6.13 -5.61
C CYS A 110 3.96 -7.50 -6.25
N THR A 111 4.23 -8.54 -5.46
CA THR A 111 4.19 -9.93 -5.93
C THR A 111 2.94 -10.60 -5.38
N PHE A 112 1.98 -10.88 -6.26
CA PHE A 112 0.75 -11.58 -5.97
C PHE A 112 0.93 -13.08 -6.19
N VAL A 113 0.89 -13.86 -5.11
CA VAL A 113 0.95 -15.33 -5.15
C VAL A 113 -0.47 -15.89 -5.08
N PHE A 114 -0.82 -16.73 -6.04
CA PHE A 114 -2.18 -17.27 -6.15
C PHE A 114 -2.20 -18.72 -6.59
N LYS A 115 -3.29 -19.41 -6.23
CA LYS A 115 -3.63 -20.73 -6.74
C LYS A 115 -4.67 -20.61 -7.84
N VAL A 116 -4.49 -21.35 -8.92
CA VAL A 116 -5.45 -21.39 -10.02
C VAL A 116 -6.58 -22.36 -9.67
N MET A 117 -7.82 -21.87 -9.66
CA MET A 117 -9.02 -22.66 -9.38
C MET A 117 -9.67 -23.15 -10.68
N ASN A 118 -9.62 -22.32 -11.72
CA ASN A 118 -10.13 -22.65 -13.05
C ASN A 118 -9.05 -22.36 -14.10
N ALA A 119 -8.89 -23.25 -15.08
CA ALA A 119 -7.89 -23.08 -16.13
C ALA A 119 -8.12 -21.77 -16.88
N THR A 120 -7.10 -20.91 -16.95
CA THR A 120 -7.22 -19.56 -17.51
C THR A 120 -5.91 -19.10 -18.13
N ASP A 121 -6.00 -18.21 -19.11
CA ASP A 121 -4.90 -17.43 -19.67
C ASP A 121 -4.96 -15.96 -19.19
N LYS A 122 -5.88 -15.63 -18.28
CA LYS A 122 -6.09 -14.27 -17.78
C LYS A 122 -6.22 -14.24 -16.28
N VAL A 123 -5.58 -13.26 -15.67
CA VAL A 123 -5.71 -12.96 -14.24
C VAL A 123 -6.14 -11.51 -14.11
N THR A 124 -7.28 -11.29 -13.45
CA THR A 124 -7.87 -9.96 -13.25
C THR A 124 -7.71 -9.56 -11.79
N LEU A 125 -7.24 -8.33 -11.55
CA LEU A 125 -7.12 -7.72 -10.23
C LEU A 125 -7.79 -6.35 -10.22
N HIS A 126 -8.15 -5.86 -9.03
CA HIS A 126 -8.52 -4.46 -8.85
C HIS A 126 -7.26 -3.61 -8.89
N SER A 127 -7.34 -2.47 -9.58
CA SER A 127 -6.27 -1.49 -9.68
C SER A 127 -6.87 -0.13 -10.01
N PHE A 128 -6.39 0.94 -9.37
CA PHE A 128 -6.83 2.30 -9.67
C PHE A 128 -5.70 3.31 -9.43
N TYR A 129 -5.52 4.28 -10.33
CA TYR A 129 -4.44 5.28 -10.27
C TYR A 129 -3.01 4.73 -10.17
N LEU A 130 -2.78 3.49 -10.63
CA LEU A 130 -1.46 2.87 -10.70
C LEU A 130 -0.98 2.79 -12.14
N THR A 131 0.29 3.12 -12.37
CA THR A 131 0.94 3.01 -13.68
C THR A 131 1.97 1.88 -13.64
N TYR A 132 1.88 0.95 -14.59
CA TYR A 132 2.71 -0.27 -14.61
C TYR A 132 3.86 -0.15 -15.59
N SER A 133 5.08 -0.34 -15.09
CA SER A 133 6.29 -0.37 -15.93
C SER A 133 6.63 -1.79 -16.39
N ASN A 134 6.35 -2.80 -15.58
CA ASN A 134 6.62 -4.19 -15.91
C ASN A 134 5.71 -5.15 -15.12
N ILE A 135 5.28 -6.22 -15.77
CA ILE A 135 4.52 -7.32 -15.14
C ILE A 135 5.19 -8.63 -15.52
N LYS A 136 5.55 -9.43 -14.53
CA LYS A 136 6.18 -10.74 -14.71
C LYS A 136 5.29 -11.85 -14.20
N LEU A 137 5.32 -12.97 -14.92
CA LEU A 137 4.75 -14.22 -14.43
C LEU A 137 5.89 -15.15 -14.02
N LEU A 138 5.79 -15.70 -12.81
CA LEU A 138 6.70 -16.71 -12.30
C LEU A 138 5.92 -17.97 -11.90
N ASN A 139 6.59 -19.11 -11.92
CA ASN A 139 6.03 -20.34 -11.36
C ASN A 139 6.21 -20.40 -9.82
N ASP A 140 5.72 -21.46 -9.19
CA ASP A 140 5.80 -21.67 -7.73
C ASP A 140 7.24 -21.65 -7.18
N ASN A 141 8.23 -22.01 -8.00
CA ASN A 141 9.64 -22.01 -7.61
C ASN A 141 10.33 -20.64 -7.85
N GLY A 142 9.59 -19.60 -8.23
CA GLY A 142 10.14 -18.29 -8.55
C GLY A 142 10.88 -18.23 -9.89
N LYS A 143 10.77 -19.27 -10.75
CA LYS A 143 11.33 -19.22 -12.10
C LYS A 143 10.43 -18.35 -12.97
N GLU A 144 11.03 -17.34 -13.61
CA GLU A 144 10.36 -16.49 -14.58
C GLU A 144 9.85 -17.31 -15.78
N LEU A 145 8.56 -17.19 -16.05
CA LEU A 145 7.87 -17.77 -17.21
C LEU A 145 7.62 -16.74 -18.30
N ILE A 146 7.29 -15.50 -17.89
CA ILE A 146 7.08 -14.36 -18.78
C ILE A 146 7.73 -13.13 -18.13
N SER A 147 8.61 -12.45 -18.88
CA SER A 147 9.37 -11.28 -18.43
C SER A 147 8.60 -9.95 -18.56
N ASN A 148 7.64 -9.88 -19.49
CA ASN A 148 6.81 -8.71 -19.71
C ASN A 148 5.44 -9.14 -20.24
N ALA A 149 4.54 -9.49 -19.32
CA ALA A 149 3.19 -9.91 -19.64
C ALA A 149 2.39 -8.74 -20.23
N HIS A 150 1.64 -9.03 -21.31
CA HIS A 150 0.69 -8.07 -21.85
C HIS A 150 -0.44 -7.84 -20.84
N TRP A 151 -0.93 -6.62 -20.74
CA TRP A 151 -2.06 -6.29 -19.87
C TRP A 151 -2.98 -5.27 -20.54
N SER A 152 -4.22 -5.22 -20.06
CA SER A 152 -5.17 -4.18 -20.41
C SER A 152 -5.85 -3.66 -19.15
N PHE A 153 -6.34 -2.42 -19.20
CA PHE A 153 -7.06 -1.80 -18.10
C PHE A 153 -8.50 -1.55 -18.49
N ASN A 154 -9.43 -1.97 -17.63
CA ASN A 154 -10.85 -1.66 -17.76
C ASN A 154 -11.17 -0.50 -16.82
N GLU A 155 -11.26 0.70 -17.38
CA GLU A 155 -11.54 1.94 -16.64
C GLU A 155 -12.93 1.97 -15.99
N THR A 156 -13.91 1.26 -16.56
CA THR A 156 -15.27 1.21 -15.99
C THR A 156 -15.32 0.40 -14.71
N LEU A 157 -14.51 -0.66 -14.62
CA LEU A 157 -14.50 -1.58 -13.49
C LEU A 157 -13.31 -1.36 -12.55
N ASN A 158 -12.32 -0.53 -12.95
CA ASN A 158 -11.04 -0.39 -12.26
C ASN A 158 -10.31 -1.73 -12.11
N HIS A 159 -10.29 -2.48 -13.22
CA HIS A 159 -9.68 -3.80 -13.29
C HIS A 159 -8.45 -3.78 -14.19
N ILE A 160 -7.33 -4.28 -13.68
CA ILE A 160 -6.20 -4.66 -14.52
C ILE A 160 -6.35 -6.13 -14.91
N VAL A 161 -6.26 -6.42 -16.21
CA VAL A 161 -6.33 -7.77 -16.77
C VAL A 161 -4.96 -8.13 -17.32
N SER A 162 -4.25 -9.01 -16.62
CA SER A 162 -2.98 -9.57 -17.08
C SER A 162 -3.25 -10.75 -18.02
N ILE A 163 -2.72 -10.68 -19.24
CA ILE A 163 -2.87 -11.69 -20.29
C ILE A 163 -1.62 -12.57 -20.31
N ILE A 164 -1.82 -13.84 -20.06
CA ILE A 164 -0.80 -14.84 -19.82
C ILE A 164 -0.61 -15.72 -21.06
N GLN A 165 0.29 -15.28 -21.95
CA GLN A 165 0.58 -15.97 -23.21
C GLN A 165 1.69 -17.02 -23.04
N THR A 166 1.50 -18.02 -22.19
CA THR A 166 2.50 -19.11 -22.03
C THR A 166 2.41 -20.22 -23.08
N GLY A 167 1.54 -20.05 -24.09
CA GLY A 167 1.20 -21.09 -25.08
C GLY A 167 0.23 -22.16 -24.57
N ASN A 168 0.01 -22.23 -23.25
CA ASN A 168 -1.01 -23.05 -22.60
C ASN A 168 -1.71 -22.25 -21.48
N ASN A 169 -2.88 -22.70 -21.04
CA ASN A 169 -3.54 -22.11 -19.88
C ASN A 169 -2.75 -22.41 -18.60
N LEU A 170 -2.84 -21.50 -17.63
CA LEU A 170 -2.45 -21.76 -16.25
C LEU A 170 -3.24 -22.97 -15.73
N ARG A 171 -2.52 -23.92 -15.13
CA ARG A 171 -3.09 -25.22 -14.75
C ARG A 171 -3.82 -25.14 -13.41
N VAL A 172 -5.01 -25.71 -13.33
CA VAL A 172 -5.79 -25.83 -12.10
C VAL A 172 -4.97 -26.52 -11.02
N GLY A 173 -5.05 -26.01 -9.79
CA GLY A 173 -4.36 -26.54 -8.63
C GLY A 173 -2.93 -25.99 -8.44
N ASN A 174 -2.29 -25.52 -9.51
CA ASN A 174 -0.94 -24.97 -9.45
C ASN A 174 -0.92 -23.56 -8.86
N LYS A 175 0.23 -23.22 -8.27
CA LYS A 175 0.54 -21.88 -7.79
C LYS A 175 1.41 -21.13 -8.79
N TYR A 176 1.17 -19.83 -8.88
CA TYR A 176 1.92 -18.90 -9.71
C TYR A 176 2.09 -17.58 -8.98
N MET A 177 3.02 -16.77 -9.47
CA MET A 177 3.28 -15.43 -8.94
C MET A 177 3.17 -14.41 -10.08
N LEU A 178 2.41 -13.35 -9.86
CA LEU A 178 2.43 -12.17 -10.71
C LEU A 178 3.16 -11.05 -9.97
N GLN A 179 4.31 -10.63 -10.51
CA GLN A 179 5.07 -9.51 -9.98
C GLN A 179 4.82 -8.27 -10.82
N PHE A 180 4.36 -7.21 -10.16
CA PHE A 180 4.08 -5.91 -10.73
C PHE A 180 5.15 -4.93 -10.27
N LYS A 181 5.76 -4.20 -11.20
CA LYS A 181 6.53 -2.99 -10.93
C LYS A 181 5.73 -1.80 -11.40
N TYR A 182 5.43 -0.87 -10.50
CA TYR A 182 4.48 0.20 -10.75
C TYR A 182 4.81 1.44 -9.93
N ASN A 183 4.13 2.55 -10.23
CA ASN A 183 4.13 3.73 -9.40
C ASN A 183 2.69 4.24 -9.20
N GLY A 184 2.47 5.00 -8.13
CA GLY A 184 1.19 5.60 -7.78
C GLY A 184 1.36 6.96 -7.11
N LYS A 185 0.26 7.55 -6.67
CA LYS A 185 0.22 8.87 -6.01
C LYS A 185 -0.05 8.74 -4.53
N ILE A 186 0.53 9.65 -3.76
CA ILE A 186 0.18 9.89 -2.36
C ILE A 186 -0.91 10.95 -2.36
N HIS A 187 -2.06 10.61 -1.79
CA HIS A 187 -3.26 11.44 -1.83
C HIS A 187 -3.38 12.35 -0.60
N ASN A 188 -4.28 13.32 -0.67
CA ASN A 188 -4.71 14.06 0.52
C ASN A 188 -5.52 13.11 1.44
N TYR A 189 -5.58 13.35 2.75
CA TYR A 189 -6.35 12.55 3.72
C TYR A 189 -7.84 12.37 3.36
N THR A 190 -8.42 13.33 2.62
CA THR A 190 -9.80 13.25 2.09
C THR A 190 -9.95 12.19 0.99
N GLU A 191 -8.87 11.92 0.28
CA GLU A 191 -8.74 10.90 -0.75
C GLU A 191 -7.96 9.72 -0.15
N THR A 192 -8.67 8.85 0.56
CA THR A 192 -8.10 7.69 1.25
C THR A 192 -7.38 6.71 0.30
N GLY A 193 -6.59 5.78 0.84
CA GLY A 193 -5.61 4.98 0.09
C GLY A 193 -4.27 5.06 0.83
N LEU A 194 -3.20 5.43 0.13
CA LEU A 194 -1.99 5.98 0.76
C LEU A 194 -2.10 7.49 0.72
N TYR A 195 -2.15 8.12 1.88
CA TYR A 195 -2.37 9.56 2.01
C TYR A 195 -1.32 10.20 2.91
N TYR A 196 -1.21 11.53 2.83
CA TYR A 196 -0.38 12.34 3.71
C TYR A 196 -1.22 13.25 4.61
N THR A 197 -0.62 13.61 5.73
CA THR A 197 -0.99 14.73 6.60
C THR A 197 0.30 15.48 6.96
N ALA A 198 0.21 16.69 7.48
CA ALA A 198 1.38 17.41 7.96
C ALA A 198 1.07 18.15 9.26
N TYR A 199 2.11 18.52 10.00
CA TYR A 199 2.01 19.50 11.07
C TYR A 199 3.17 20.51 10.97
N LEU A 200 2.99 21.68 11.57
CA LEU A 200 4.01 22.72 11.60
C LEU A 200 4.68 22.77 12.98
N ASP A 201 6.01 22.78 13.00
CA ASP A 201 6.77 23.02 14.21
C ASP A 201 6.60 24.47 14.68
N LYS A 202 6.12 24.65 15.92
CA LYS A 202 5.90 25.98 16.51
C LYS A 202 7.13 26.91 16.49
N PRO A 203 8.38 26.44 16.69
CA PRO A 203 9.53 27.33 16.78
C PRO A 203 9.99 27.95 15.45
N ASN A 204 9.80 27.25 14.32
CA ASN A 204 10.39 27.63 13.03
C ASN A 204 9.40 27.57 11.85
N GLY A 205 8.18 27.06 12.05
CA GLY A 205 7.18 26.86 11.01
C GLY A 205 7.54 25.74 10.02
N THR A 206 8.48 24.85 10.38
CA THR A 206 8.87 23.73 9.51
C THR A 206 7.73 22.73 9.40
N ALA A 207 7.39 22.35 8.18
CA ALA A 207 6.37 21.34 7.91
C ALA A 207 6.93 19.92 8.01
N HIS A 208 6.29 19.10 8.83
CA HIS A 208 6.59 17.68 9.00
C HIS A 208 5.50 16.84 8.38
N PHE A 209 5.85 16.07 7.36
CA PHE A 209 4.92 15.20 6.64
C PHE A 209 4.84 13.82 7.28
N MET A 210 3.63 13.31 7.37
CA MET A 210 3.29 11.97 7.84
C MET A 210 2.45 11.27 6.79
N LEU A 211 2.83 10.04 6.46
CA LEU A 211 2.07 9.15 5.59
C LEU A 211 1.34 8.12 6.41
N ALA A 212 0.13 7.78 5.97
CA ALA A 212 -0.66 6.70 6.51
C ALA A 212 -1.53 6.09 5.43
N THR A 213 -2.03 4.89 5.70
CA THR A 213 -2.97 4.22 4.80
C THR A 213 -4.35 4.10 5.41
N HIS A 214 -5.37 4.35 4.60
CA HIS A 214 -6.77 4.02 4.90
C HIS A 214 -7.37 3.27 3.71
N MET A 215 -7.49 1.95 3.83
CA MET A 215 -7.85 1.08 2.72
C MET A 215 -9.34 0.73 2.65
N GLU A 216 -10.12 1.01 3.71
CA GLU A 216 -11.54 0.72 3.73
C GLU A 216 -12.35 1.74 2.89
N PRO A 217 -13.43 1.32 2.20
CA PRO A 217 -13.83 -0.07 1.96
C PRO A 217 -13.11 -0.75 0.78
N ALA A 218 -12.58 0.02 -0.17
CA ALA A 218 -12.05 -0.50 -1.44
C ALA A 218 -10.91 0.37 -1.99
N ARG A 219 -10.04 0.86 -1.10
CA ARG A 219 -8.92 1.76 -1.42
C ARG A 219 -7.57 1.04 -1.45
N ALA A 220 -7.49 -0.23 -1.08
CA ALA A 220 -6.27 -1.03 -1.25
C ALA A 220 -5.81 -1.06 -2.71
N ARG A 221 -6.77 -1.11 -3.66
CA ARG A 221 -6.51 -1.06 -5.11
C ARG A 221 -5.85 0.23 -5.61
N TRP A 222 -5.82 1.29 -4.79
CA TRP A 222 -5.13 2.56 -5.09
C TRP A 222 -3.65 2.51 -4.74
N VAL A 223 -3.24 1.51 -3.94
CA VAL A 223 -1.89 1.40 -3.39
C VAL A 223 -1.14 0.20 -3.98
N PHE A 224 -1.84 -0.90 -4.25
CA PHE A 224 -1.26 -2.06 -4.93
C PHE A 224 -2.34 -2.85 -5.70
N PRO A 225 -1.98 -3.50 -6.83
CA PRO A 225 -2.91 -4.38 -7.54
C PRO A 225 -3.30 -5.57 -6.67
N CYS A 226 -4.61 -5.77 -6.43
CA CYS A 226 -5.07 -6.82 -5.52
C CYS A 226 -6.50 -7.29 -5.78
N LEU A 227 -6.88 -8.41 -5.17
CA LEU A 227 -8.27 -8.86 -5.10
C LEU A 227 -9.00 -8.13 -3.98
N ASP A 228 -9.33 -6.87 -4.22
CA ASP A 228 -9.94 -5.96 -3.25
C ASP A 228 -11.44 -6.20 -2.99
N GLU A 229 -11.78 -7.42 -2.55
CA GLU A 229 -13.08 -7.79 -1.96
C GLU A 229 -12.85 -8.49 -0.61
N PRO A 230 -13.66 -8.24 0.43
CA PRO A 230 -13.43 -8.80 1.77
C PRO A 230 -13.32 -10.33 1.85
N ALA A 231 -13.93 -11.06 0.92
CA ALA A 231 -13.88 -12.52 0.84
C ALA A 231 -12.49 -13.07 0.49
N TYR A 232 -11.68 -12.29 -0.24
CA TYR A 232 -10.35 -12.66 -0.69
C TYR A 232 -9.31 -12.36 0.39
N LYS A 233 -9.08 -13.33 1.27
CA LYS A 233 -8.09 -13.21 2.36
C LYS A 233 -6.74 -13.80 1.99
N ALA A 234 -5.67 -13.12 2.38
CA ALA A 234 -4.29 -13.51 2.11
C ALA A 234 -3.36 -13.15 3.28
N TYR A 235 -2.12 -13.62 3.21
CA TYR A 235 -1.03 -13.15 4.06
C TYR A 235 -0.31 -11.98 3.38
N PHE A 236 0.08 -10.96 4.14
CA PHE A 236 0.73 -9.75 3.61
C PHE A 236 2.12 -9.61 4.19
N HIS A 237 3.10 -9.48 3.31
CA HIS A 237 4.50 -9.19 3.63
C HIS A 237 4.79 -7.76 3.20
N ILE A 238 4.92 -6.85 4.17
CA ILE A 238 5.11 -5.43 3.90
C ILE A 238 6.60 -5.11 4.04
N THR A 239 7.14 -4.42 3.03
CA THR A 239 8.47 -3.84 3.05
C THR A 239 8.35 -2.35 2.74
N LEU A 240 8.85 -1.50 3.63
CA LEU A 240 8.86 -0.05 3.42
C LEU A 240 10.30 0.42 3.26
N ILE A 241 10.54 1.21 2.22
CA ILE A 241 11.80 1.93 2.01
C ILE A 241 11.48 3.41 2.23
N TYR A 242 12.08 4.04 3.24
CA TYR A 242 11.68 5.36 3.70
C TYR A 242 12.90 6.22 4.09
N PRO A 243 12.78 7.57 4.12
CA PRO A 243 13.87 8.45 4.53
C PRO A 243 14.39 8.13 5.93
N LYS A 244 15.71 8.09 6.07
CA LYS A 244 16.39 7.80 7.34
C LYS A 244 15.96 8.76 8.44
N GLY A 245 15.75 8.24 9.64
CA GLY A 245 15.36 9.03 10.82
C GLY A 245 13.85 9.21 10.98
N LEU A 246 13.05 8.71 10.05
CA LEU A 246 11.60 8.53 10.24
C LEU A 246 11.29 7.17 10.86
N VAL A 247 10.07 7.01 11.36
CA VAL A 247 9.54 5.75 11.87
C VAL A 247 8.59 5.16 10.84
N ALA A 248 8.68 3.85 10.62
CA ALA A 248 7.78 3.09 9.77
C ALA A 248 6.99 2.08 10.60
N LEU A 249 5.67 2.09 10.47
CA LEU A 249 4.74 1.21 11.18
C LEU A 249 3.94 0.38 10.19
N ALA A 250 3.54 -0.83 10.58
CA ALA A 250 2.63 -1.67 9.80
C ALA A 250 1.79 -2.57 10.71
N ASN A 251 1.00 -3.48 10.11
CA ASN A 251 0.12 -4.39 10.83
C ASN A 251 0.81 -5.30 11.86
N THR A 252 2.10 -5.60 11.67
CA THR A 252 2.86 -6.52 12.49
C THR A 252 4.03 -5.80 13.16
N MET A 253 4.55 -6.42 14.23
CA MET A 253 5.61 -5.83 15.04
C MET A 253 6.84 -5.52 14.19
N GLU A 254 7.39 -4.33 14.38
CA GLU A 254 8.61 -3.87 13.73
C GLU A 254 9.80 -4.79 14.06
N ARG A 255 10.67 -4.95 13.07
CA ARG A 255 12.03 -5.48 13.26
C ARG A 255 13.01 -4.31 13.12
N PRO A 256 14.25 -4.42 13.63
CA PRO A 256 15.23 -3.37 13.44
C PRO A 256 15.40 -3.05 11.95
N ALA A 257 15.23 -1.77 11.59
CA ALA A 257 15.47 -1.30 10.23
C ALA A 257 16.96 -1.41 9.88
N VAL A 258 17.26 -1.61 8.60
CA VAL A 258 18.62 -1.67 8.09
C VAL A 258 18.83 -0.60 7.01
N PRO A 259 20.05 -0.08 6.84
CA PRO A 259 20.35 0.84 5.75
C PRO A 259 20.01 0.22 4.38
N TRP A 260 19.49 1.02 3.45
CA TRP A 260 19.20 0.57 2.08
C TRP A 260 20.24 1.09 1.08
N PRO A 261 20.72 0.28 0.11
CA PRO A 261 20.46 -1.14 -0.09
C PRO A 261 21.16 -1.99 0.95
N GLU A 262 20.59 -3.16 1.22
CA GLU A 262 21.28 -4.20 1.98
C GLU A 262 22.61 -4.57 1.30
N GLU A 263 23.63 -4.92 2.10
CA GLU A 263 24.93 -5.37 1.57
C GLU A 263 24.73 -6.54 0.59
N GLY A 264 25.16 -6.36 -0.66
CA GLY A 264 25.01 -7.36 -1.72
C GLY A 264 23.74 -7.23 -2.58
N CYS A 265 22.83 -6.30 -2.30
CA CYS A 265 21.70 -6.01 -3.18
C CYS A 265 22.15 -5.13 -4.37
N THR A 266 21.94 -5.60 -5.60
CA THR A 266 22.18 -4.79 -6.80
C THR A 266 21.09 -3.72 -6.94
N ILE A 267 21.50 -2.43 -6.92
CA ILE A 267 20.65 -1.22 -6.97
C ILE A 267 19.84 -1.10 -8.30
N THR A 268 20.02 -2.04 -9.24
CA THR A 268 19.45 -2.01 -10.59
C THR A 268 17.93 -2.11 -10.66
N GLN A 269 17.23 -2.45 -9.57
CA GLN A 269 15.77 -2.54 -9.57
C GLN A 269 15.05 -1.20 -9.38
N PHE A 270 15.70 -0.15 -8.84
CA PHE A 270 15.03 1.12 -8.52
C PHE A 270 15.77 2.41 -8.93
N SER A 271 17.10 2.41 -9.15
CA SER A 271 17.80 3.64 -9.57
C SER A 271 19.09 3.36 -10.34
N SER A 272 19.32 4.09 -11.43
CA SER A 272 20.54 3.99 -12.25
C SER A 272 21.60 5.05 -11.93
N THR A 273 21.41 5.87 -10.89
CA THR A 273 22.36 6.94 -10.52
C THR A 273 22.85 6.79 -9.08
N MET A 274 24.09 6.32 -8.95
CA MET A 274 24.74 6.01 -7.68
C MET A 274 25.58 7.21 -7.21
N THR A 275 25.04 8.04 -6.33
CA THR A 275 25.80 9.07 -5.59
C THR A 275 25.05 9.44 -4.31
N SER A 276 25.62 9.14 -3.13
CA SER A 276 25.31 9.65 -1.78
C SER A 276 23.87 9.52 -1.21
N ALA A 277 22.83 9.73 -2.00
CA ALA A 277 21.41 9.66 -1.65
C ALA A 277 20.93 8.26 -1.25
N VAL A 278 21.72 7.23 -1.55
CA VAL A 278 21.42 5.85 -1.20
C VAL A 278 21.46 5.65 0.33
N PHE A 279 22.44 6.23 1.02
CA PHE A 279 22.57 6.15 2.48
C PHE A 279 21.54 7.00 3.26
N SER A 280 20.68 7.72 2.54
CA SER A 280 19.59 8.53 3.08
C SER A 280 18.28 7.74 3.24
N TRP A 281 18.25 6.46 2.85
CA TRP A 281 17.09 5.59 2.97
C TRP A 281 17.33 4.44 3.97
N GLU A 282 16.28 4.07 4.68
CA GLU A 282 16.20 2.87 5.50
C GLU A 282 15.18 1.91 4.89
N VAL A 283 15.39 0.62 5.09
CA VAL A 283 14.40 -0.41 4.75
C VAL A 283 13.99 -1.15 6.00
N ILE A 284 12.69 -1.41 6.11
CA ILE A 284 12.13 -2.30 7.12
C ILE A 284 11.30 -3.38 6.43
N GLN A 285 11.51 -4.62 6.83
CA GLN A 285 10.68 -5.75 6.43
C GLN A 285 9.91 -6.26 7.64
N PHE A 286 8.58 -6.14 7.56
CA PHE A 286 7.69 -6.61 8.61
C PHE A 286 7.46 -8.13 8.49
N PRO A 287 7.27 -8.83 9.63
CA PRO A 287 6.78 -10.21 9.62
C PRO A 287 5.46 -10.33 8.85
N PRO A 288 5.15 -11.51 8.29
CA PRO A 288 3.87 -11.73 7.61
C PRO A 288 2.69 -11.45 8.54
N SER A 289 1.65 -10.81 8.01
CA SER A 289 0.37 -10.67 8.72
C SER A 289 -0.27 -12.04 9.00
N LEU A 290 -1.33 -12.07 9.81
CA LEU A 290 -2.28 -13.19 9.75
C LEU A 290 -3.09 -13.14 8.45
N LYS A 291 -3.76 -14.25 8.09
CA LYS A 291 -4.67 -14.29 6.94
C LYS A 291 -5.81 -13.30 7.13
N MET A 292 -5.81 -12.22 6.37
CA MET A 292 -6.75 -11.09 6.52
C MET A 292 -7.16 -10.53 5.16
N SER A 293 -8.12 -9.61 5.14
CA SER A 293 -8.62 -8.95 3.92
C SER A 293 -7.80 -7.71 3.57
N THR A 294 -7.79 -7.31 2.30
CA THR A 294 -7.00 -6.17 1.77
C THR A 294 -7.27 -4.85 2.48
N TYR A 295 -8.52 -4.56 2.84
CA TYR A 295 -8.91 -3.31 3.50
C TYR A 295 -8.32 -3.14 4.92
N LEU A 296 -7.76 -4.21 5.51
CA LEU A 296 -7.10 -4.19 6.83
C LEU A 296 -5.59 -3.93 6.72
N VAL A 297 -5.03 -3.92 5.51
CA VAL A 297 -3.62 -3.59 5.30
C VAL A 297 -3.40 -2.14 5.72
N ALA A 298 -2.48 -1.96 6.67
CA ALA A 298 -2.16 -0.67 7.25
C ALA A 298 -0.65 -0.49 7.36
N PHE A 299 -0.15 0.67 6.92
CA PHE A 299 1.19 1.13 7.23
C PHE A 299 1.25 2.66 7.31
N ALA A 300 2.26 3.17 8.00
CA ALA A 300 2.48 4.60 8.18
C ALA A 300 3.98 4.92 8.23
N ILE A 301 4.37 6.11 7.77
CA ILE A 301 5.75 6.61 7.76
C ILE A 301 5.74 8.06 8.21
N GLY A 302 6.57 8.44 9.19
CA GLY A 302 6.62 9.82 9.67
C GLY A 302 7.47 9.98 10.92
N PRO A 303 7.63 11.22 11.44
CA PRO A 303 8.37 11.51 12.67
C PRO A 303 7.57 11.13 13.93
N TYR A 304 7.11 9.87 14.01
CA TYR A 304 6.34 9.38 15.14
C TYR A 304 7.22 9.22 16.39
N VAL A 305 6.65 9.50 17.56
CA VAL A 305 7.31 9.29 18.85
C VAL A 305 6.54 8.25 19.62
N ASN A 306 7.19 7.15 19.98
CA ASN A 306 6.51 6.03 20.61
C ASN A 306 6.54 6.13 22.15
N ALA A 307 5.38 5.99 22.78
CA ALA A 307 5.24 5.61 24.18
C ALA A 307 4.56 4.24 24.27
N HIS A 308 5.15 3.29 25.00
CA HIS A 308 4.64 1.93 25.08
C HIS A 308 4.40 1.45 26.51
N THR A 309 3.43 0.56 26.67
CA THR A 309 3.12 -0.17 27.90
C THR A 309 2.83 -1.64 27.57
N VAL A 310 2.88 -2.52 28.57
CA VAL A 310 2.53 -3.93 28.41
C VAL A 310 1.31 -4.21 29.27
N ASN A 311 0.24 -4.70 28.66
CA ASN A 311 -0.99 -5.07 29.37
C ASN A 311 -0.77 -6.36 30.19
N GLU A 312 -1.73 -6.68 31.07
CA GLU A 312 -1.70 -7.89 31.92
C GLU A 312 -1.50 -9.20 31.13
N ASP A 313 -2.01 -9.25 29.89
CA ASP A 313 -1.87 -10.40 28.98
C ASP A 313 -0.50 -10.48 28.28
N GLY A 314 0.45 -9.59 28.59
CA GLY A 314 1.77 -9.53 27.96
C GLY A 314 1.78 -8.90 26.56
N THR A 315 0.67 -8.28 26.14
CA THR A 315 0.57 -7.59 24.84
C THR A 315 1.17 -6.19 24.95
N LEU A 316 2.13 -5.88 24.07
CA LEU A 316 2.69 -4.54 23.91
C LEU A 316 1.63 -3.62 23.28
N VAL A 317 1.33 -2.52 23.96
CA VAL A 317 0.47 -1.44 23.49
C VAL A 317 1.32 -0.19 23.33
N SER A 318 1.36 0.34 22.12
CA SER A 318 2.12 1.54 21.78
C SER A 318 1.17 2.66 21.37
N SER A 319 1.52 3.89 21.74
CA SER A 319 0.97 5.14 21.23
C SER A 319 2.06 5.81 20.39
N CYS A 320 1.68 6.36 19.24
CA CYS A 320 2.57 7.02 18.30
C CYS A 320 2.00 8.39 17.91
#